data_AF-A0A3D0RHS2-F1
#
_entry.id   AF-A0A3D0RHS2-F1
#
_cell.length_a   1.000
_cell.length_b   1.000
_cell.length_c   1.000
_cell.angle_alpha   90.00
_cell.angle_beta   90.00
_cell.angle_gamma   90.00
#
_symmetry.space_group_name_H-M   'P 1'
#
loop_
_entity.id
_entity.type
_entity.pdbx_description
1 polymer ?
#
loop_
_entity_poly.entity_id
_entity_poly.type
_entity_poly.pdbx_seq_one_letter_code
_entity_poly.pdbx_strand_id
1 'polypeptide(L)'
;NIILNSTANLKKALPLLADYDQTYCFLDNDKAGMTVFRELQKELGYRVRDSSHHYSGYKDLNEYLCAGKHLKLRQTPKKPIQKRKKGLGI
;
A
#
# COMPACT_ATOMS: atom_id res chain seq x y z
N ASN A 1 -11.49 -1.83 -2.31
CA ASN A 1 -10.27 -2.53 -2.78
C ASN A 1 -10.65 -3.65 -3.72
N ILE A 2 -10.08 -3.67 -4.92
CA ILE A 2 -10.26 -4.73 -5.92
C ILE A 2 -8.97 -5.55 -5.93
N ILE A 3 -9.09 -6.88 -5.79
CA ILE A 3 -7.96 -7.79 -5.89
C ILE A 3 -8.01 -8.48 -7.25
N LEU A 4 -6.97 -8.27 -8.06
CA LEU A 4 -6.83 -8.92 -9.36
C LEU A 4 -6.00 -10.18 -9.17
N ASN A 5 -6.66 -11.34 -9.08
CA ASN A 5 -5.99 -12.64 -8.96
C ASN A 5 -5.07 -12.99 -10.15
N SER A 6 -5.18 -12.22 -11.24
CA SER A 6 -4.30 -12.31 -12.40
C SER A 6 -4.32 -10.98 -13.14
N THR A 7 -3.20 -10.64 -13.78
CA THR A 7 -3.07 -9.48 -14.67
C THR A 7 -4.05 -9.54 -15.85
N ALA A 8 -4.45 -10.73 -16.28
CA ALA A 8 -5.44 -10.94 -17.33
C ALA A 8 -6.84 -10.39 -16.97
N ASN A 9 -7.14 -10.23 -15.69
CA ASN A 9 -8.43 -9.69 -15.24
C ASN A 9 -8.48 -8.15 -15.28
N LEU A 10 -7.39 -7.47 -15.62
CA LEU A 10 -7.33 -6.02 -15.69
C LEU A 10 -8.44 -5.44 -16.60
N LYS A 11 -8.61 -6.00 -17.80
CA LYS A 11 -9.61 -5.50 -18.77
C LYS A 11 -11.04 -5.53 -18.23
N LYS A 12 -11.36 -6.52 -17.38
CA LYS A 12 -12.68 -6.64 -16.73
C LYS A 12 -12.83 -5.65 -15.58
N ALA A 13 -11.73 -5.26 -14.95
CA ALA A 13 -11.72 -4.32 -13.84
C ALA A 13 -11.70 -2.85 -14.27
N LEU A 14 -11.20 -2.54 -15.48
CA LEU A 14 -11.12 -1.17 -15.99
C LEU A 14 -12.44 -0.38 -15.88
N PRO A 15 -13.61 -0.91 -16.27
CA PRO A 15 -14.87 -0.18 -16.13
C PRO A 15 -15.19 0.14 -14.67
N LEU A 16 -14.90 -0.79 -13.75
CA LEU A 16 -15.12 -0.60 -12.32
C LEU A 16 -14.16 0.44 -11.73
N LEU A 17 -12.91 0.48 -12.23
CA LEU A 17 -11.88 1.42 -11.78
C LEU A 17 -12.12 2.84 -12.30
N ALA A 18 -12.84 2.99 -13.42
CA ALA A 18 -13.13 4.29 -14.03
C ALA A 18 -14.04 5.19 -13.17
N ASP A 19 -14.85 4.59 -12.29
CA ASP A 19 -15.76 5.31 -11.39
C ASP A 19 -15.07 5.85 -10.13
N TYR A 20 -13.81 5.47 -9.87
CA TYR A 20 -13.05 5.98 -8.73
C TYR A 20 -12.28 7.25 -9.09
N ASP A 21 -12.28 8.24 -8.18
CA ASP A 21 -11.50 9.47 -8.34
C ASP A 21 -9.99 9.23 -8.35
N GLN A 22 -9.52 8.33 -7.47
CA GLN A 22 -8.10 7.94 -7.40
C GLN A 22 -7.98 6.43 -7.13
N THR A 23 -7.04 5.80 -7.85
CA THR A 23 -6.72 4.38 -7.72
C THR A 23 -5.26 4.23 -7.35
N TYR A 24 -4.99 3.61 -6.20
CA TYR A 24 -3.65 3.27 -5.74
C TYR A 24 -3.34 1.81 -6.09
N CYS A 25 -2.30 1.61 -6.89
CA CYS A 25 -1.93 0.29 -7.40
C CYS A 25 -0.80 -0.32 -6.57
N PHE A 26 -1.09 -1.47 -5.97
CA PHE A 26 -0.13 -2.30 -5.24
C PHE A 26 0.18 -3.54 -6.09
N LEU A 27 0.99 -3.35 -7.15
CA LEU A 27 1.35 -4.40 -8.09
C LEU A 27 2.71 -5.01 -7.75
N ASP A 28 2.98 -6.21 -8.25
CA ASP A 28 4.27 -6.87 -8.10
C ASP A 28 5.38 -6.04 -8.76
N ASN A 29 6.57 -6.01 -8.16
CA ASN A 29 7.77 -5.34 -8.67
C ASN A 29 8.45 -6.14 -9.79
N ASP A 30 7.65 -6.64 -10.73
CA ASP A 30 8.10 -7.38 -11.88
C ASP A 30 7.61 -6.73 -13.19
N LYS A 31 8.00 -7.33 -14.32
CA LYS A 31 7.63 -6.82 -15.64
C LYS A 31 6.12 -6.86 -15.88
N ALA A 32 5.41 -7.84 -15.31
CA ALA A 32 3.97 -7.98 -15.50
C ALA A 32 3.22 -6.90 -14.73
N GLY A 33 3.58 -6.64 -13.48
CA GLY A 33 3.06 -5.55 -12.67
C GLY A 33 3.29 -4.18 -13.33
N MET A 34 4.51 -3.92 -13.82
CA MET A 34 4.82 -2.67 -14.54
C MET A 34 4.03 -2.51 -15.85
N THR A 35 3.75 -3.61 -16.55
CA THR A 35 2.93 -3.59 -17.77
C THR A 35 1.48 -3.23 -17.44
N VAL A 36 0.91 -3.86 -16.41
CA VAL A 36 -0.45 -3.55 -15.91
C VAL A 36 -0.55 -2.08 -15.47
N PHE A 37 0.46 -1.56 -14.75
CA PHE A 37 0.48 -0.17 -14.34
C PHE A 37 0.44 0.79 -15.54
N ARG A 38 1.23 0.52 -16.59
CA ARG A 38 1.24 1.35 -17.81
C ARG A 38 -0.09 1.31 -18.55
N GLU A 39 -0.72 0.14 -18.62
CA GLU A 39 -2.06 -0.01 -19.22
C GLU A 39 -3.10 0.78 -18.41
N LEU A 40 -3.09 0.66 -17.08
CA LEU A 40 -3.94 1.46 -16.20
C LEU A 40 -3.72 2.97 -16.37
N GLN A 41 -2.46 3.41 -16.44
CA GLN A 41 -2.12 4.82 -16.63
C GLN A 41 -2.58 5.34 -18.00
N LYS A 42 -2.57 4.48 -19.03
CA LYS A 42 -3.06 4.82 -20.37
C LYS A 42 -4.59 5.02 -20.37
N GLU A 43 -5.33 4.14 -19.71
CA GLU A 43 -6.79 4.13 -19.75
C GLU A 43 -7.43 5.11 -18.75
N LEU A 44 -6.84 5.26 -17.56
CA LEU A 44 -7.41 6.04 -16.45
C LEU A 44 -6.64 7.35 -16.18
N GLY A 45 -5.47 7.52 -16.79
CA GLY A 45 -4.69 8.75 -16.71
C GLY A 45 -4.11 9.02 -15.33
N TYR A 46 -4.15 10.30 -14.92
CA TYR A 46 -3.57 10.80 -13.67
C TYR A 46 -4.24 10.27 -12.40
N ARG A 47 -5.39 9.60 -12.54
CA ARG A 47 -6.13 8.99 -11.43
C ARG A 47 -5.42 7.79 -10.83
N VAL A 48 -4.48 7.18 -11.57
CA VAL A 48 -3.74 6.00 -11.13
C VAL A 48 -2.42 6.41 -10.49
N ARG A 49 -2.12 5.84 -9.32
CA ARG A 49 -0.89 6.08 -8.57
C ARG A 49 -0.18 4.76 -8.27
N ASP A 50 1.08 4.68 -8.68
CA ASP A 50 1.94 3.55 -8.34
C ASP A 50 2.31 3.60 -6.85
N SER A 51 1.96 2.56 -6.10
CA SER A 51 2.31 2.40 -4.68
C SER A 51 3.42 1.37 -4.45
N SER A 52 3.99 0.81 -5.53
CA SER A 52 5.06 -0.19 -5.49
C SER A 52 6.34 0.31 -4.82
N HIS A 53 6.58 1.62 -4.91
CA HIS A 53 7.70 2.31 -4.28
C HIS A 53 7.77 2.12 -2.76
N HIS A 54 6.64 1.89 -2.07
CA HIS A 54 6.62 1.61 -0.64
C HIS A 54 7.33 0.31 -0.24
N TYR A 55 7.50 -0.60 -1.21
CA TYR A 55 8.12 -1.91 -1.02
C TYR A 55 9.12 -2.24 -2.13
N SER A 56 9.82 -1.24 -2.67
CA SER A 56 10.77 -1.38 -3.80
C SER A 56 11.90 -2.40 -3.59
N GLY A 57 12.20 -2.77 -2.33
CA GLY A 57 13.17 -3.82 -1.98
C GLY A 57 12.60 -5.24 -1.90
N TYR A 58 11.37 -5.46 -2.35
CA TYR A 58 10.63 -6.73 -2.26
C TYR A 58 10.00 -7.08 -3.60
N LYS A 59 9.76 -8.36 -3.87
CA LYS A 59 9.10 -8.78 -5.11
C LYS A 59 7.66 -8.30 -5.16
N ASP A 60 6.95 -8.36 -4.05
CA ASP A 60 5.54 -8.04 -3.97
C ASP A 60 5.14 -7.53 -2.57
N LEU A 61 3.90 -7.05 -2.45
CA LEU A 61 3.38 -6.56 -1.18
C LEU A 61 3.32 -7.67 -0.12
N ASN A 62 3.04 -8.92 -0.51
CA ASN A 62 2.94 -10.02 0.45
C ASN A 62 4.30 -10.33 1.06
N GLU A 63 5.37 -10.35 0.26
CA GLU A 63 6.74 -10.52 0.74
C GLU A 63 7.14 -9.39 1.69
N TYR A 64 6.81 -8.13 1.35
CA TYR A 64 7.04 -6.98 2.24
C TYR A 64 6.33 -7.12 3.59
N LEU A 65 5.07 -7.53 3.57
CA LEU A 65 4.26 -7.71 4.78
C LEU A 65 4.82 -8.88 5.62
N CYS A 66 5.11 -10.03 5.01
CA CYS A 66 5.69 -11.19 5.68
C CYS A 66 7.07 -10.91 6.27
N ALA A 67 7.88 -10.05 5.66
CA ALA A 67 9.19 -9.66 6.19
C ALA A 67 9.11 -8.84 7.49
N GLY A 68 7.92 -8.42 7.93
CA GLY A 68 7.70 -7.78 9.23
C GLY A 68 8.37 -6.41 9.41
N LYS A 69 8.97 -5.81 8.37
CA LYS A 69 9.60 -4.48 8.46
C LYS A 69 8.57 -3.38 8.78
N HIS A 70 7.33 -3.52 8.33
CA HIS A 70 6.24 -2.60 8.67
C HIS A 70 5.85 -2.63 10.16
N LEU A 71 6.11 -3.73 10.87
CA LEU A 71 5.86 -3.83 12.32
C LEU A 71 6.91 -3.07 13.13
N LYS A 72 8.15 -3.00 12.64
CA LYS A 72 9.24 -2.25 13.30
C LYS A 72 8.98 -0.74 13.30
N LEU A 73 8.36 -0.21 12.24
CA LEU A 73 7.96 1.21 12.16
C LEU A 73 6.82 1.58 13.12
N ARG A 74 5.94 0.63 13.47
CA ARG A 74 4.85 0.85 14.44
C ARG A 74 5.30 0.82 15.90
N GLN A 75 6.53 0.40 16.18
CA GLN A 75 7.13 0.35 17.51
C GLN A 75 8.03 1.58 17.78
N THR A 76 7.61 2.79 17.37
CA THR A 76 8.16 3.97 18.04
C THR A 76 7.79 3.88 19.52
N PRO A 77 8.75 4.07 20.45
CA PRO A 77 8.49 3.85 21.87
C PRO A 77 7.37 4.79 22.30
N LYS A 78 6.24 4.22 22.75
CA LYS A 78 5.22 4.98 23.48
C LYS A 78 5.95 5.62 24.66
N LYS A 79 6.09 6.95 24.66
CA LYS A 79 6.64 7.70 25.80
C LYS A 79 5.94 7.19 27.07
N PRO A 80 6.67 6.73 28.09
CA PRO A 80 6.04 6.23 29.31
C PRO A 80 5.16 7.33 29.89
N ILE A 81 3.88 7.01 30.11
CA ILE A 81 2.91 7.89 30.74
C ILE A 81 3.45 8.22 32.13
N GLN A 82 3.90 9.46 32.32
CA GLN A 82 4.41 9.91 33.60
C GLN A 82 3.22 10.02 34.57
N LYS A 83 3.04 9.02 35.42
CA LYS A 83 2.09 9.09 36.54
C LYS A 83 2.45 10.31 37.39
N ARG A 84 1.61 11.35 37.35
CA ARG A 84 1.71 12.48 38.29
C ARG A 84 1.63 11.93 39.70
N LYS A 85 2.71 12.07 40.47
CA LYS A 85 2.69 11.85 41.92
C LYS A 85 1.74 12.90 42.53
N LYS A 86 0.60 12.47 43.05
CA LYS A 86 -0.18 13.30 44.00
C LYS A 86 0.64 13.36 45.28
N GLY A 87 1.40 14.43 45.46
CA GLY A 87 1.87 14.82 46.78
C GLY A 87 0.68 15.32 47.58
N LEU A 88 0.32 14.62 48.65
CA LEU A 88 -0.56 15.16 49.67
C LEU A 88 0.35 15.75 50.74
N GLY A 89 0.41 17.08 50.77
CA GLY A 89 1.06 17.81 51.84
C GLY A 89 0.33 17.53 53.15
N ILE A 90 1.14 17.35 54.19
CA ILE A 90 0.73 17.59 55.57
C ILE A 90 0.98 19.06 55.90
#